data_AF-A0A510WUB7-F1
#
_entry.id   AF-A0A510WUB7-F1
#
_cell.length_a   1.000
_cell.length_b   1.000
_cell.length_c   1.000
_cell.angle_alpha   90.00
_cell.angle_beta   90.00
_cell.angle_gamma   90.00
#
_symmetry.space_group_name_H-M   'P 1'
#
loop_
_entity.id
_entity.type
_entity.pdbx_description
1 polymer ?
#
loop_
_entity_poly.entity_id
_entity_poly.type
_entity_poly.pdbx_seq_one_letter_code
_entity_poly.pdbx_strand_id
1 'polypeptide(L)' 'MLTNLLCKNATGSSCKQLKEKRGADASVTELMTVEELETYQQAENKVIAMLSLNADYQQIKALLNGGTLQVAI' A
#
# COMPACT_ATOMS: atom_id res chain seq x y z
N MET A 1 -2.86 3.96 9.35
CA MET A 1 -2.91 2.49 9.14
C MET A 1 -2.21 2.15 7.84
N LEU A 2 -1.53 1.01 7.82
CA LEU A 2 -0.70 0.55 6.70
C LEU A 2 -1.51 0.35 5.41
N THR A 3 -2.76 -0.05 5.54
CA THR A 3 -3.75 -0.16 4.45
C THR A 3 -3.84 1.11 3.61
N ASN A 4 -3.74 2.28 4.25
CA ASN A 4 -3.82 3.56 3.54
C ASN A 4 -2.55 3.86 2.73
N LEU A 5 -1.39 3.34 3.15
CA LEU A 5 -0.15 3.39 2.39
C LEU A 5 -0.22 2.45 1.18
N LEU A 6 -0.76 1.25 1.35
CA LEU A 6 -0.97 0.29 0.27
C LEU A 6 -1.88 0.86 -0.82
N CYS A 7 -3.04 1.42 -0.46
CA CYS A 7 -3.93 2.07 -1.42
C CYS A 7 -3.26 3.25 -2.14
N LYS A 8 -2.47 4.05 -1.42
CA LYS A 8 -1.78 5.20 -2.02
C LYS A 8 -0.68 4.76 -2.98
N ASN A 9 0.02 3.67 -2.68
CA ASN A 9 1.01 3.10 -3.59
C ASN A 9 0.33 2.55 -4.87
N ALA A 10 -0.76 1.80 -4.71
CA ALA A 10 -1.46 1.16 -5.82
C ALA A 10 -2.24 2.13 -6.71
N THR A 11 -2.94 3.11 -6.12
CA THR A 11 -3.92 3.97 -6.84
C THR A 11 -3.53 5.46 -6.87
N GLY A 12 -2.42 5.83 -6.23
CA GLY A 12 -2.03 7.23 -6.01
C GLY A 12 -2.88 7.98 -4.98
N SER A 13 -4.02 7.42 -4.54
CA SER A 13 -4.96 8.04 -3.59
C SER A 13 -5.13 7.17 -2.33
N SER A 14 -5.50 7.80 -1.22
CA SER A 14 -5.85 7.03 -0.01
C SER A 14 -7.09 6.16 -0.25
N CYS A 15 -7.27 5.05 0.50
CA CYS A 15 -8.42 4.16 0.27
C CYS A 15 -9.77 4.91 0.44
N LYS A 16 -9.81 5.88 1.36
CA LYS A 16 -10.97 6.75 1.57
C LYS A 16 -11.25 7.63 0.35
N GLN A 17 -10.22 8.31 -0.16
CA GLN A 17 -10.34 9.13 -1.37
C GLN A 17 -10.71 8.31 -2.59
N LEU A 18 -10.23 7.06 -2.70
CA LEU A 18 -10.61 6.16 -3.78
C LEU A 18 -12.12 5.85 -3.73
N LYS A 19 -12.64 5.52 -2.55
CA LYS A 19 -14.09 5.33 -2.33
C LYS A 19 -14.89 6.58 -2.65
N GLU A 20 -14.45 7.74 -2.18
CA GLU A 20 -15.11 9.02 -2.47
C GLU A 20 -15.11 9.36 -3.96
N LYS A 21 -14.04 9.01 -4.70
CA LYS A 21 -13.94 9.27 -6.14
C LYS A 21 -14.70 8.28 -7.01
N ARG A 22 -14.74 7.00 -6.65
CA ARG A 22 -15.21 5.91 -7.54
C ARG A 22 -16.54 5.27 -7.11
N GLY A 23 -17.01 5.50 -5.88
CA GLY A 23 -18.28 4.99 -5.39
C GLY A 23 -18.17 4.49 -3.94
N ALA A 24 -18.83 5.19 -3.02
CA ALA A 24 -18.63 5.01 -1.58
C ALA A 24 -19.12 3.65 -1.02
N ASP A 25 -20.04 2.98 -1.72
CA ASP A 25 -20.69 1.74 -1.27
C ASP A 25 -19.92 0.45 -1.62
N ALA A 26 -18.96 0.49 -2.55
CA ALA A 26 -18.19 -0.69 -2.92
C ALA A 26 -16.94 -0.88 -2.03
N SER A 27 -16.43 -2.11 -1.97
CA SER A 27 -15.16 -2.41 -1.30
C SER A 27 -14.01 -1.73 -2.03
N VAL A 28 -12.95 -1.32 -1.32
CA VAL A 28 -11.79 -0.63 -1.94
C VAL A 28 -11.19 -1.46 -3.06
N THR A 29 -11.12 -2.78 -2.87
CA THR A 29 -10.64 -3.76 -3.84
C THR A 29 -11.54 -3.88 -5.07
N GLU A 30 -12.85 -3.69 -4.92
CA GLU A 30 -13.81 -3.69 -6.04
C GLU A 30 -13.74 -2.39 -6.86
N LEU A 31 -13.26 -1.31 -6.26
CA LEU A 31 -13.03 -0.04 -6.94
C LEU A 31 -11.67 0.02 -7.64
N MET A 32 -10.78 -0.93 -7.37
CA MET A 32 -9.45 -1.02 -7.99
C MET A 32 -9.53 -1.74 -9.33
N THR A 33 -8.75 -1.29 -10.31
CA THR A 33 -8.50 -2.05 -11.53
C THR A 33 -7.66 -3.29 -11.21
N VAL A 34 -7.61 -4.26 -12.13
CA VAL A 34 -6.77 -5.46 -11.97
C VAL A 34 -5.31 -5.11 -11.69
N GLU A 35 -4.75 -4.12 -12.40
CA GLU A 35 -3.37 -3.65 -12.22
C GLU A 35 -3.13 -3.00 -10.84
N GLU A 36 -4.10 -2.19 -10.38
CA GLU A 36 -4.06 -1.57 -9.05
C GLU A 36 -4.16 -2.64 -7.95
N LEU A 37 -5.02 -3.64 -8.14
CA LEU A 37 -5.19 -4.76 -7.21
C LEU A 37 -3.93 -5.62 -7.12
N GLU A 38 -3.29 -5.93 -8.26
CA GLU A 38 -2.01 -6.63 -8.30
C GLU A 38 -0.92 -5.85 -7.55
N THR A 39 -0.84 -4.54 -7.78
CA THR A 39 0.12 -3.66 -7.08
C THR A 39 -0.16 -3.63 -5.58
N TYR A 40 -1.43 -3.54 -5.18
CA TYR A 40 -1.86 -3.62 -3.79
C TYR A 40 -1.45 -4.95 -3.14
N GLN A 41 -1.71 -6.07 -3.82
CA GLN A 41 -1.38 -7.41 -3.31
C GLN A 41 0.13 -7.63 -3.21
N GLN A 42 0.91 -7.15 -4.19
CA GLN A 42 2.38 -7.20 -4.14
C GLN A 42 2.92 -6.36 -2.97
N ALA A 43 2.35 -5.17 -2.75
CA ALA A 43 2.71 -4.30 -1.65
C ALA A 43 2.36 -4.95 -0.29
N GLU A 44 1.20 -5.59 -0.18
CA GLU A 44 0.78 -6.35 1.01
C GLU A 44 1.72 -7.54 1.29
N ASN A 45 2.11 -8.29 0.27
CA ASN A 45 3.07 -9.39 0.43
C ASN A 45 4.44 -8.90 0.91
N LYS A 46 4.92 -7.76 0.40
CA LYS A 46 6.17 -7.13 0.86
C LYS A 46 6.08 -6.71 2.32
N VAL A 47 4.96 -6.11 2.72
CA VAL A 47 4.70 -5.78 4.13
C VAL A 47 4.77 -7.01 5.01
N ILE A 48 4.10 -8.10 4.64
CA ILE A 48 4.04 -9.34 5.42
C ILE A 48 5.45 -9.92 5.61
N ALA A 49 6.25 -9.92 4.54
CA ALA A 49 7.65 -10.32 4.60
C ALA A 49 8.45 -9.42 5.57
N MET A 50 8.25 -8.11 5.53
CA MET A 50 8.93 -7.17 6.44
C MET A 50 8.49 -7.34 7.90
N LEU A 51 7.20 -7.54 8.16
CA LEU A 51 6.71 -7.85 9.51
C LEU A 51 7.30 -9.16 10.03
N SER A 52 7.48 -10.15 9.16
CA SER A 52 8.15 -11.42 9.49
C SER A 52 9.63 -11.23 9.85
N LEU A 53 10.27 -10.17 9.33
CA LEU A 53 11.63 -9.76 9.66
C LEU A 53 11.70 -8.82 10.88
N ASN A 54 10.61 -8.66 11.63
CA ASN A 54 10.47 -7.68 12.73
C ASN A 54 10.76 -6.23 12.30
N ALA A 55 10.45 -5.88 11.05
CA ALA A 55 10.69 -4.53 10.56
C ALA A 55 9.70 -3.52 11.15
N ASP A 56 10.22 -2.32 11.43
CA ASP A 56 9.43 -1.22 11.94
C ASP A 56 8.56 -0.56 10.88
N TYR A 57 7.48 0.08 11.33
CA TYR A 57 6.56 0.82 10.47
C TYR A 57 7.25 1.82 9.53
N GLN A 58 8.34 2.47 9.97
CA GLN A 58 9.10 3.41 9.15
C GLN A 58 9.82 2.72 7.99
N GLN A 59 10.36 1.52 8.21
CA GLN A 59 11.04 0.73 7.17
C GLN A 59 10.03 0.23 6.13
N ILE A 60 8.88 -0.26 6.59
CA ILE A 60 7.78 -0.67 5.72
C ILE A 60 7.27 0.52 4.89
N LYS A 61 7.12 1.69 5.53
CA LYS A 61 6.72 2.93 4.84
C LYS A 61 7.74 3.37 3.79
N ALA A 62 9.04 3.23 4.06
CA ALA A 62 10.10 3.55 3.09
C ALA A 62 9.99 2.65 1.86
N LEU A 63 9.86 1.35 2.08
CA LEU A 63 9.71 0.35 1.02
C LEU A 63 8.46 0.58 0.16
N LEU A 64 7.33 0.93 0.80
CA LEU A 64 6.07 1.23 0.11
C LEU A 64 6.04 2.59 -0.62
N ASN A 65 6.89 3.56 -0.27
CA ASN A 65 6.94 4.83 -1.02
C ASN A 65 7.95 4.80 -2.16
N GLY A 66 8.57 3.64 -2.46
CA GLY A 66 9.71 3.58 -3.38
C GLY A 66 10.91 4.38 -2.87
N GLY A 67 10.92 4.70 -1.57
CA GLY A 67 12.04 5.38 -0.94
C GLY A 67 13.22 4.43 -0.93
N THR A 68 14.34 4.87 -1.50
CA THR A 68 15.63 4.22 -1.32
C THR A 68 15.83 4.00 0.18
N LEU A 69 15.92 2.73 0.59
CA LEU A 69 16.46 2.36 1.90
C LEU A 69 17.88 2.92 1.93
N GLN A 70 18.08 4.08 2.53
CA GLN A 70 19.42 4.51 2.91
C GLN A 70 19.84 3.57 4.04
N VAL A 71 20.51 2.49 3.66
CA VAL A 71 21.35 1.72 4.57
C VAL A 71 22.47 2.69 4.95
N ALA A 72 22.38 3.24 6.16
CA ALA A 72 23.53 3.91 6.75
C ALA A 72 24.62 2.84 6.94
N ILE A 73 25.62 2.88 6.07
CA ILE A 73 26.91 2.21 6.21
C ILE A 73 27.80 3.02 7.14
#